data_AF-A0A7D9ELJ7-F1
#
_entry.id   AF-A0A7D9ELJ7-F1
#
_cell.length_a   1.000
_cell.length_b   1.000
_cell.length_c   1.000
_cell.angle_alpha   90.00
_cell.angle_beta   90.00
_cell.angle_gamma   90.00
#
_symmetry.space_group_name_H-M   'P 1'
#
loop_
_entity.id
_entity.type
_entity.pdbx_description
1 polymer ?
#
loop_
_entity_poly.entity_id
_entity_poly.type
_entity_poly.pdbx_seq_one_letter_code
_entity_poly.pdbx_strand_id
1 'polypeptide(L)'
;MLYVLNGSFYPYELHKAIEDEYKLYPGEQDIHEIFTRLCSSGTQNMNDIIAIHFQSGCQFIKTCRECVKHDALPPETRKTIIVPVLNGIQDLERSIVHSMNDDHVPIYCSSCENVTVNKLSGKFVFLPQTLVIGFNRFQQKGGIAKKNHSWNFMW
;
A
#
# COMPACT_ATOMS: atom_id res chain seq x y z
N MET A 1 -10.64 -2.40 -34.05
CA MET A 1 -10.91 -3.73 -34.64
C MET A 1 -10.38 -4.76 -33.65
N LEU A 2 -11.27 -5.49 -32.98
CA LEU A 2 -10.90 -6.40 -31.89
C LEU A 2 -10.48 -7.75 -32.50
N TYR A 3 -9.21 -8.09 -32.40
CA TYR A 3 -8.72 -9.40 -32.82
C TYR A 3 -9.07 -10.42 -31.74
N VAL A 4 -10.11 -11.22 -32.01
CA VAL A 4 -10.49 -12.35 -31.15
C VAL A 4 -9.73 -13.57 -31.62
N LEU A 5 -8.66 -13.92 -30.92
CA LEU A 5 -8.02 -15.24 -31.02
C LEU A 5 -8.20 -15.92 -29.66
N ASN A 6 -9.04 -16.95 -29.61
CA ASN A 6 -9.19 -17.89 -28.49
C ASN A 6 -9.44 -17.29 -27.10
N GLY A 7 -10.53 -16.54 -26.92
CA GLY A 7 -11.09 -16.22 -25.59
C GLY A 7 -10.28 -15.26 -24.71
N SER A 8 -9.05 -14.92 -25.09
CA SER A 8 -8.24 -13.87 -24.48
C SER A 8 -8.41 -12.56 -25.24
N PHE A 9 -9.05 -11.58 -24.59
CA PHE A 9 -9.13 -10.21 -25.07
C PHE A 9 -7.88 -9.46 -24.59
N TYR A 10 -6.96 -9.13 -25.49
CA TYR A 10 -5.89 -8.17 -25.16
C TYR A 10 -6.45 -6.75 -25.30
N PRO A 11 -6.57 -5.98 -24.22
CA PRO A 11 -7.20 -4.67 -24.25
C PRO A 11 -6.21 -3.62 -24.79
N TYR A 12 -5.82 -3.75 -26.06
CA TYR A 12 -4.79 -2.92 -26.71
C TYR A 12 -5.03 -1.42 -26.52
N GLU A 13 -6.27 -0.97 -26.70
CA GLU A 13 -6.63 0.44 -26.56
C GLU A 13 -6.44 0.94 -25.12
N LEU A 14 -6.81 0.13 -24.12
CA LEU A 14 -6.58 0.45 -22.71
C LEU A 14 -5.09 0.45 -22.38
N HIS A 15 -4.35 -0.56 -22.85
CA HIS A 15 -2.91 -0.65 -22.62
C HIS A 15 -2.19 0.58 -23.15
N LYS A 16 -2.47 0.97 -24.39
CA LYS A 16 -1.90 2.15 -25.03
C LYS A 16 -2.27 3.45 -24.29
N ALA A 17 -3.52 3.59 -23.87
CA ALA A 17 -3.94 4.76 -23.09
C ALA A 17 -3.16 4.88 -21.76
N ILE A 18 -2.94 3.75 -21.08
CA ILE A 18 -2.12 3.73 -19.85
C ILE A 18 -0.67 4.09 -20.17
N GLU A 19 -0.07 3.52 -21.22
CA GLU A 19 1.30 3.85 -21.64
C GLU A 19 1.47 5.34 -21.95
N ASP A 20 0.53 5.92 -22.70
CA ASP A 20 0.54 7.32 -23.12
C ASP A 20 0.40 8.28 -21.91
N GLU A 21 -0.51 7.99 -20.97
CA GLU A 21 -0.76 8.82 -19.78
C GLU A 21 0.40 8.74 -18.77
N TYR A 22 0.92 7.53 -18.55
CA TYR A 22 1.81 7.24 -17.43
C TYR A 22 3.27 7.05 -17.79
N LYS A 23 3.60 7.09 -19.09
CA LYS A 23 4.96 6.93 -19.64
C LYS A 23 5.66 5.71 -19.03
N LEU A 24 4.98 4.57 -19.08
CA LEU A 24 5.48 3.33 -18.51
C LEU A 24 6.83 2.95 -19.13
N TYR A 25 7.74 2.40 -18.32
CA TYR A 25 9.00 1.87 -18.84
C TYR A 25 8.72 0.62 -19.67
N PRO A 26 9.50 0.35 -20.73
CA PRO A 26 9.37 -0.90 -21.46
C PRO A 26 9.69 -2.10 -20.56
N GLY A 27 8.81 -3.10 -20.53
CA GLY A 27 8.99 -4.34 -19.76
C GLY A 27 7.87 -4.60 -18.75
N GLU A 28 8.09 -5.60 -17.89
CA GLU A 28 7.14 -5.96 -16.82
C GLU A 28 6.97 -4.81 -15.82
N GLN A 29 5.73 -4.52 -15.47
CA GLN A 29 5.37 -3.45 -14.53
C GLN A 29 4.86 -4.04 -13.21
N ASP A 30 4.97 -3.26 -12.14
CA ASP A 30 4.35 -3.59 -10.87
C ASP A 30 2.82 -3.39 -10.95
N ILE A 31 2.07 -4.48 -10.77
CA ILE A 31 0.60 -4.47 -10.87
C ILE A 31 -0.06 -3.59 -9.79
N HIS A 32 0.54 -3.46 -8.61
CA HIS A 32 0.03 -2.60 -7.56
C HIS A 32 0.22 -1.12 -7.92
N GLU A 33 1.33 -0.77 -8.57
CA GLU A 33 1.53 0.57 -9.11
C GLU A 33 0.50 0.91 -10.19
N ILE A 34 0.26 -0.01 -11.13
CA ILE A 34 -0.77 0.15 -12.17
C ILE A 34 -2.16 0.32 -11.53
N PHE A 35 -2.52 -0.52 -10.56
CA PHE A 35 -3.79 -0.41 -9.85
C PHE A 35 -3.96 0.96 -9.17
N THR A 36 -2.92 1.44 -8.50
CA THR A 36 -2.93 2.74 -7.81
C THR A 36 -3.12 3.90 -8.78
N ARG A 37 -2.43 3.84 -9.93
CA ARG A 37 -2.55 4.81 -11.03
C ARG A 37 -3.97 4.81 -11.59
N LEU A 38 -4.52 3.66 -11.95
CA LEU A 38 -5.90 3.52 -12.44
C LEU A 38 -6.94 4.04 -11.44
N CYS A 39 -6.79 3.72 -10.15
CA CYS A 39 -7.67 4.25 -9.11
C CYS A 39 -7.53 5.78 -8.93
N SER A 40 -6.40 6.37 -9.35
CA SER A 40 -6.15 7.81 -9.26
C SER A 40 -6.71 8.56 -10.48
N SER A 41 -6.58 8.02 -11.70
CA SER A 41 -7.29 8.55 -12.89
C SER A 41 -8.81 8.43 -12.72
N GLY A 42 -9.28 7.28 -12.20
CA GLY A 42 -10.70 7.05 -11.94
C GLY A 42 -11.30 8.05 -10.95
N THR A 43 -10.52 8.50 -9.95
CA THR A 43 -10.98 9.52 -9.01
C THR A 43 -11.35 10.84 -9.71
N GLN A 44 -10.65 11.27 -10.75
CA GLN A 44 -10.96 12.55 -11.41
C GLN A 44 -12.37 12.61 -12.04
N ASN A 45 -12.95 11.47 -12.43
CA ASN A 45 -14.25 11.38 -13.10
C ASN A 45 -15.31 10.57 -12.34
N MET A 46 -14.90 9.71 -11.41
CA MET A 46 -15.75 8.79 -10.62
C MET A 46 -15.33 8.77 -9.14
N ASN A 47 -14.89 9.93 -8.63
CA ASN A 47 -14.36 10.12 -7.26
C ASN A 47 -15.16 9.38 -6.20
N ASP A 48 -16.49 9.53 -6.23
CA ASP A 48 -17.36 8.95 -5.21
C ASP A 48 -17.40 7.42 -5.26
N ILE A 49 -17.40 6.83 -6.47
CA ILE A 49 -17.44 5.38 -6.64
C ILE A 49 -16.11 4.76 -6.16
N ILE A 50 -14.97 5.32 -6.58
CA ILE A 50 -13.66 4.81 -6.16
C ILE A 50 -13.47 4.99 -4.65
N ALA A 51 -13.91 6.11 -4.09
CA ALA A 51 -13.87 6.37 -2.66
C ALA A 51 -14.72 5.34 -1.89
N ILE A 52 -15.98 5.13 -2.27
CA ILE A 52 -16.88 4.19 -1.60
C ILE A 52 -16.36 2.74 -1.69
N HIS A 53 -15.86 2.34 -2.86
CA HIS A 53 -15.49 0.95 -3.09
C HIS A 53 -14.13 0.56 -2.54
N PHE A 54 -13.16 1.48 -2.46
CA PHE A 54 -11.77 1.11 -2.15
C PHE A 54 -11.13 1.92 -1.04
N GLN A 55 -11.68 3.08 -0.68
CA GLN A 55 -11.06 3.94 0.32
C GLN A 55 -11.37 3.49 1.75
N SER A 56 -10.32 3.28 2.52
CA SER A 56 -10.35 3.01 3.95
C SER A 56 -9.96 4.29 4.69
N GLY A 57 -10.66 4.63 5.76
CA GLY A 57 -10.25 5.69 6.68
C GLY A 57 -9.39 5.13 7.79
N CYS A 58 -8.25 5.77 8.07
CA CYS A 58 -7.33 5.36 9.11
C CYS A 58 -7.07 6.52 10.07
N GLN A 59 -6.99 6.21 11.37
CA GLN A 59 -6.60 7.13 12.41
C GLN A 59 -5.39 6.57 13.13
N PHE A 60 -4.34 7.36 13.25
CA PHE A 60 -3.12 6.98 13.94
C PHE A 60 -2.89 7.81 15.20
N ILE A 61 -2.31 7.18 16.20
CA ILE A 61 -1.83 7.82 17.41
C ILE A 61 -0.33 7.55 17.50
N LYS A 62 0.46 8.60 17.63
CA LYS A 62 1.88 8.48 17.97
C LYS A 62 2.04 8.58 19.48
N THR A 63 2.88 7.72 20.03
CA THR A 63 3.25 7.71 21.45
C THR A 63 4.75 7.91 21.55
N CYS A 64 5.18 8.99 22.19
CA CYS A 64 6.59 9.23 22.46
C CYS A 64 7.09 8.23 23.50
N ARG A 65 8.18 7.51 23.22
CA ARG A 65 8.74 6.53 24.17
C ARG A 65 9.43 7.16 25.38
N GLU A 66 9.87 8.42 25.27
CA GLU A 66 10.58 9.11 26.33
C GLU A 66 9.64 9.75 27.35
N CYS A 67 8.65 10.52 26.88
CA CYS A 67 7.72 11.24 27.75
C CYS A 67 6.31 10.62 27.82
N VAL A 68 6.06 9.52 27.09
CA VAL A 68 4.77 8.79 27.05
C VAL A 68 3.60 9.64 26.53
N LYS A 69 3.87 10.84 25.99
CA LYS A 69 2.84 11.68 25.39
C LYS A 69 2.21 11.00 24.18
N HIS A 70 0.89 11.10 24.09
CA HIS A 70 0.08 10.63 22.98
C HIS A 70 -0.40 11.81 22.14
N ASP A 71 -0.11 11.78 20.85
CA ASP A 71 -0.65 12.75 19.89
C ASP A 71 -1.42 12.01 18.79
N ALA A 72 -2.67 12.40 18.57
CA ALA A 72 -3.43 11.94 17.41
C ALA A 72 -2.88 12.62 16.15
N LEU A 73 -2.57 11.83 15.12
CA LEU A 73 -2.23 12.35 13.81
C LEU A 73 -3.50 12.74 13.04
N PRO A 74 -3.42 13.59 12.01
CA PRO A 74 -4.55 13.81 11.12
C PRO A 74 -5.06 12.48 10.55
N PRO A 75 -6.38 12.29 10.42
CA PRO A 75 -6.93 11.13 9.72
C PRO A 75 -6.39 11.07 8.30
N GLU A 76 -6.09 9.85 7.84
CA GLU A 76 -5.63 9.60 6.48
C GLU A 76 -6.51 8.57 5.79
N THR A 77 -6.49 8.57 4.47
CA THR A 77 -7.28 7.64 3.66
C THR A 77 -6.37 6.79 2.81
N ARG A 78 -6.63 5.47 2.77
CA ARG A 78 -5.84 4.51 1.99
C ARG A 78 -6.74 3.73 1.03
N LYS A 79 -6.33 3.63 -0.24
CA LYS A 79 -6.99 2.78 -1.25
C LYS A 79 -6.53 1.32 -1.19
N THR A 80 -5.31 1.10 -0.68
CA THR A 80 -4.71 -0.22 -0.50
C THR A 80 -4.06 -0.30 0.88
N ILE A 81 -4.26 -1.42 1.58
CA ILE A 81 -3.52 -1.73 2.80
C ILE A 81 -2.30 -2.57 2.42
N ILE A 82 -1.11 -1.96 2.49
CA ILE A 82 0.14 -2.65 2.21
C ILE A 82 0.54 -3.45 3.43
N VAL A 83 0.56 -4.77 3.31
CA VAL A 83 0.93 -5.69 4.38
C VAL A 83 2.31 -6.27 4.09
N PRO A 84 3.26 -6.21 5.04
CA PRO A 84 4.54 -6.85 4.85
C PRO A 84 4.40 -8.36 4.94
N VAL A 85 5.08 -9.05 4.03
CA VAL A 85 5.28 -10.49 4.14
C VAL A 85 6.50 -10.72 5.02
N LEU A 86 6.24 -10.90 6.31
CA LEU A 86 7.25 -11.11 7.33
C LEU A 86 7.60 -12.60 7.43
N ASN A 87 8.89 -12.91 7.44
CA ASN A 87 9.36 -14.28 7.62
C ASN A 87 8.84 -14.85 8.95
N GLY A 88 8.13 -15.97 8.88
CA GLY A 88 7.53 -16.62 10.04
C GLY A 88 6.12 -16.14 10.42
N ILE A 89 5.59 -15.10 9.77
CA ILE A 89 4.16 -14.76 9.88
C ILE A 89 3.41 -15.50 8.78
N GLN A 90 2.63 -16.51 9.17
CA GLN A 90 1.75 -17.27 8.29
C GLN A 90 0.28 -16.80 8.36
N ASP A 91 0.05 -15.69 9.06
CA ASP A 91 -1.28 -15.19 9.41
C ASP A 91 -1.49 -13.78 8.86
N LEU A 92 -2.47 -13.65 7.95
CA LEU A 92 -2.84 -12.39 7.31
C LEU A 92 -3.29 -11.35 8.35
N GLU A 93 -4.00 -11.76 9.40
CA GLU A 93 -4.49 -10.85 10.43
C GLU A 93 -3.32 -10.14 11.11
N ARG A 94 -2.30 -10.91 11.51
CA ARG A 94 -1.07 -10.35 12.11
C ARG A 94 -0.34 -9.40 11.17
N SER A 95 -0.28 -9.72 9.89
CA SER A 95 0.33 -8.84 8.89
C SER A 95 -0.44 -7.53 8.70
N ILE A 96 -1.78 -7.54 8.80
CA ILE A 96 -2.60 -6.33 8.80
C ILE A 96 -2.39 -5.53 10.08
N VAL A 97 -2.35 -6.18 11.25
CA VAL A 97 -2.05 -5.49 12.51
C VAL A 97 -0.67 -4.84 12.45
N HIS A 98 0.33 -5.51 11.88
CA HIS A 98 1.66 -4.94 11.71
C HIS A 98 1.70 -3.77 10.73
N SER A 99 0.90 -3.77 9.66
CA SER A 99 0.87 -2.60 8.75
C SER A 99 0.24 -1.35 9.37
N MET A 100 -0.56 -1.54 10.43
CA MET A 100 -1.20 -0.46 11.19
C MET A 100 -0.40 -0.05 12.43
N ASN A 101 0.65 -0.77 12.80
CA ASN A 101 1.45 -0.49 13.98
C ASN A 101 2.94 -0.50 13.64
N ASP A 102 3.62 0.62 13.92
CA ASP A 102 5.08 0.71 13.76
C ASP A 102 5.68 1.14 15.09
N ASP A 103 6.50 0.27 15.66
CA ASP A 103 7.11 0.50 16.96
C ASP A 103 8.30 1.49 16.90
N HIS A 104 8.85 1.78 15.72
CA HIS A 104 10.10 2.54 15.59
C HIS A 104 10.02 3.63 14.51
N VAL A 105 9.13 4.61 14.69
CA VAL A 105 9.06 5.76 13.78
C VAL A 105 9.81 6.96 14.39
N PRO A 106 10.87 7.49 13.75
CA PRO A 106 11.52 8.72 14.20
C PRO A 106 10.62 9.92 13.87
N ILE A 107 10.04 10.55 14.89
CA ILE A 107 9.16 11.72 14.74
C ILE A 107 9.51 12.76 15.81
N TYR A 108 9.38 14.03 15.45
CA TYR A 108 9.47 15.14 16.39
C TYR A 108 8.39 15.07 17.48
N CYS A 109 8.83 15.14 18.74
CA CYS A 109 7.96 15.27 19.90
C CYS A 109 7.98 16.72 20.40
N SER A 110 6.81 17.36 20.43
CA SER A 110 6.68 18.75 20.91
C SER A 110 6.97 18.92 22.40
N SER A 111 6.87 17.84 23.19
CA SER A 111 7.15 17.89 24.63
C SER A 111 8.62 17.61 24.98
N CYS A 112 9.32 16.81 24.17
CA CYS A 112 10.77 16.61 24.33
C CYS A 112 11.60 17.64 23.51
N GLU A 113 10.93 18.43 22.66
CA GLU A 113 11.53 19.36 21.70
C GLU A 113 12.60 18.73 20.78
N ASN A 114 12.53 17.42 20.56
CA ASN A 114 13.51 16.67 19.78
C ASN A 114 12.86 15.53 18.97
N VAL A 115 13.59 14.97 18.00
CA VAL A 115 13.21 13.76 17.28
C VAL A 115 13.41 12.56 18.18
N THR A 116 12.33 11.84 18.46
CA THR A 116 12.32 10.67 19.33
C THR A 116 11.77 9.45 18.59
N VAL A 117 12.10 8.26 19.07
CA VAL A 117 11.48 7.03 18.58
C VAL A 117 10.07 6.95 19.14
N ASN A 118 9.09 6.93 18.26
CA ASN A 118 7.68 6.84 18.63
C ASN A 118 7.13 5.46 18.29
N LYS A 119 6.17 5.02 19.10
CA LYS A 119 5.25 3.94 18.73
C LYS A 119 4.06 4.56 18.01
N LEU A 120 3.78 4.06 16.81
CA LEU A 120 2.62 4.40 16.01
C LEU A 120 1.58 3.29 16.16
N SER A 121 0.36 3.66 16.53
CA SER A 121 -0.77 2.72 16.59
C SER A 121 -1.94 3.25 15.77
N GLY A 122 -2.35 2.44 14.79
CA GLY A 122 -3.41 2.76 13.87
C GLY A 122 -4.69 1.97 14.15
N LYS A 123 -5.82 2.58 13.78
CA LYS A 123 -7.12 1.91 13.69
C LYS A 123 -7.85 2.34 12.42
N PHE A 124 -8.72 1.46 11.93
CA PHE A 124 -9.66 1.83 10.88
C PHE A 124 -10.79 2.68 11.48
N VAL A 125 -11.11 3.78 10.81
CA VAL A 125 -12.25 4.65 11.11
C VAL A 125 -13.48 4.18 10.32
N PHE A 126 -13.27 3.81 9.07
CA PHE A 126 -14.26 3.17 8.20
C PHE A 126 -13.56 2.23 7.23
N LEU A 127 -14.29 1.21 6.78
CA LEU A 127 -13.82 0.24 5.80
C LEU A 127 -14.53 0.48 4.46
N PRO A 128 -13.85 0.19 3.33
CA PRO A 128 -14.46 0.22 2.02
C PRO A 128 -15.39 -0.96 1.78
N GLN A 129 -16.21 -0.90 0.73
CA GLN A 129 -16.97 -2.08 0.30
C GLN A 129 -16.06 -3.22 -0.18
N THR A 130 -14.95 -2.88 -0.83
CA THR A 130 -13.94 -3.82 -1.31
C THR A 130 -12.58 -3.45 -0.72
N LEU A 131 -12.12 -4.24 0.24
CA LEU A 131 -10.78 -4.06 0.82
C LEU A 131 -9.71 -4.61 -0.13
N VAL A 132 -8.76 -3.76 -0.50
CA VAL A 132 -7.61 -4.16 -1.31
C VAL A 132 -6.37 -4.30 -0.43
N ILE A 133 -5.76 -5.48 -0.45
CA ILE A 133 -4.58 -5.81 0.33
C ILE A 133 -3.41 -6.02 -0.62
N GLY A 134 -2.39 -5.17 -0.51
CA GLY A 134 -1.15 -5.28 -1.28
C GLY A 134 -0.08 -5.98 -0.46
N PHE A 135 0.47 -7.09 -0.95
CA PHE A 135 1.54 -7.79 -0.25
C PHE A 135 2.91 -7.21 -0.59
N ASN A 136 3.54 -6.54 0.36
CA ASN A 136 4.93 -6.14 0.20
C ASN A 136 5.85 -7.33 0.46
N ARG A 137 6.36 -7.92 -0.63
CA ARG A 137 7.27 -9.06 -0.63
C ARG A 137 8.72 -8.68 -0.88
N PHE A 138 9.03 -7.40 -1.04
CA PHE A 138 10.37 -6.95 -1.43
C PHE A 138 11.02 -6.18 -0.30
N GLN A 139 12.23 -6.58 0.09
CA GLN A 139 13.11 -5.78 0.93
C GLN A 139 14.24 -5.22 0.07
N GLN A 140 14.41 -3.90 0.10
CA GLN A 140 15.62 -3.28 -0.46
C GLN A 140 16.75 -3.45 0.56
N LYS A 141 17.74 -4.30 0.25
CA LYS A 141 19.02 -4.33 0.96
C LYS A 141 20.12 -3.87 0.00
N GLY A 142 20.69 -2.70 0.27
CA GLY A 142 21.85 -2.18 -0.47
C GLY A 142 21.55 -1.83 -1.94
N GLY A 143 20.38 -1.27 -2.25
CA GLY A 143 20.00 -0.88 -3.61
C GLY A 143 19.50 -2.01 -4.51
N ILE A 144 19.44 -3.26 -4.00
CA ILE A 144 18.89 -4.41 -4.70
C ILE A 144 17.62 -4.86 -3.98
N ALA A 145 16.50 -4.87 -4.71
CA ALA A 145 15.25 -5.44 -4.20
C ALA A 145 15.36 -6.98 -4.18
N LYS A 146 15.39 -7.57 -2.98
CA LYS A 146 15.32 -9.02 -2.80
C LYS A 146 13.91 -9.42 -2.40
N LYS A 147 13.35 -10.40 -3.09
CA LYS A 147 12.06 -11.02 -2.74
C LYS A 147 12.24 -11.85 -1.46
N ASN A 148 11.39 -11.66 -0.46
CA ASN A 148 11.44 -12.39 0.82
C ASN A 148 11.25 -13.91 0.66
N HIS A 149 10.73 -14.35 -0.48
CA HIS A 149 10.57 -15.76 -0.82
C HIS A 149 11.07 -16.05 -2.24
N SER A 150 12.36 -16.30 -2.38
CA SER A 150 12.83 -17.24 -3.39
C SER A 150 12.66 -18.65 -2.82
N TRP A 151 11.49 -19.25 -3.03
CA TRP A 151 11.43 -20.72 -3.01
C TRP A 151 12.23 -21.17 -4.23
N ASN A 152 13.40 -21.77 -4.00
CA ASN A 152 14.08 -22.55 -5.02
C ASN A 152 13.16 -23.72 -5.34
N PHE A 153 12.30 -23.58 -6.35
CA PHE A 153 11.82 -24.75 -7.07
C PHE A 153 12.99 -25.24 -7.92
N MET A 154 13.79 -26.15 -7.35
CA MET A 154 14.51 -27.12 -8.16
C MET A 154 13.44 -28.02 -8.78
N TRP A 155 13.27 -27.91 -10.10
CA TRP A 155 12.84 -29.04 -10.92
C TRP A 155 14.09 -29.77 -11.37
#